data_AF-C3YNP2-F1
#
_entry.id   AF-C3YNP2-F1
#
_cell.length_a   1.000
_cell.length_b   1.000
_cell.length_c   1.000
_cell.angle_alpha   90.00
_cell.angle_beta   90.00
_cell.angle_gamma   90.00
#
_symmetry.space_group_name_H-M   'P 1'
#
loop_
_entity.id
_entity.type
_entity.pdbx_description
1 polymer ?
#
loop_
_entity_poly.entity_id
_entity_poly.type
_entity_poly.pdbx_seq_one_letter_code
_entity_poly.pdbx_strand_id
1 'polypeptide(L)'
;MDDPFIREHIEDLLRNIRTQVLIKLIKPYTRIHIPFIAKELNIDVSEVESLLVSCILDSTINGRIDQVNQLLELDRSTHGAARYTALDRWSEQIQSLHQSIANKMA
;
A
#
# COMPACT_ATOMS: atom_id res chain seq x y z
N MET A 1 -4.27 -20.94 28.06
CA MET A 1 -3.53 -20.78 26.78
C MET A 1 -2.20 -21.47 27.01
N ASP A 2 -2.23 -22.80 27.04
CA ASP A 2 -1.20 -23.65 27.68
C ASP A 2 -0.25 -24.31 26.70
N ASP A 3 -0.34 -23.97 25.41
CA ASP A 3 0.51 -24.50 24.35
C ASP A 3 1.42 -23.39 23.79
N PRO A 4 2.76 -23.50 23.94
CA PRO A 4 3.72 -22.53 23.45
C PRO A 4 3.72 -22.36 21.92
N PHE A 5 3.47 -23.45 21.18
CA PHE A 5 3.48 -23.46 19.72
C PHE A 5 2.24 -22.75 19.16
N ILE A 6 1.07 -23.02 19.74
CA ILE A 6 -0.17 -22.33 19.36
C ILE A 6 -0.04 -20.84 19.67
N ARG A 7 0.53 -20.47 20.84
CA ARG A 7 0.71 -19.06 21.22
C ARG A 7 1.57 -18.27 20.23
N GLU A 8 2.63 -18.88 19.70
CA GLU A 8 3.52 -18.23 18.72
C GLU A 8 2.80 -17.96 17.38
N HIS A 9 1.97 -18.90 16.92
CA HIS A 9 1.33 -18.80 15.60
C HIS A 9 -0.03 -18.09 15.62
N ILE A 10 -0.67 -17.96 16.79
CA ILE A 10 -2.02 -17.38 16.90
C ILE A 10 -2.03 -15.86 16.65
N GLU A 11 -0.94 -15.17 17.00
CA GLU A 11 -0.79 -13.73 16.78
C GLU A 11 -0.74 -13.41 15.28
N ASP A 12 0.06 -14.17 14.52
CA ASP A 12 0.13 -14.04 13.06
C ASP A 12 -1.19 -14.42 12.39
N LEU A 13 -1.87 -15.46 12.88
CA LEU A 13 -3.16 -15.87 12.35
C LEU A 13 -4.22 -14.77 12.57
N LEU A 14 -4.26 -14.16 13.76
CA LEU A 14 -5.13 -13.03 14.08
C LEU A 14 -4.81 -11.82 13.20
N ARG A 15 -3.53 -11.52 12.99
CA ARG A 15 -3.10 -10.44 12.10
C ARG A 15 -3.60 -10.66 10.67
N ASN A 16 -3.43 -11.86 10.14
CA ASN A 16 -3.90 -12.21 8.79
C ASN A 16 -5.42 -12.08 8.63
N ILE A 17 -6.19 -12.54 9.61
CA ILE A 17 -7.66 -12.40 9.60
C ILE A 17 -8.04 -10.92 9.62
N ARG A 18 -7.42 -10.13 10.50
CA ARG A 18 -7.66 -8.67 10.59
C ARG A 18 -7.35 -7.96 9.29
N THR A 19 -6.23 -8.30 8.64
CA THR A 19 -5.87 -7.74 7.33
C THR A 19 -6.94 -8.04 6.26
N GLN A 20 -7.46 -9.26 6.21
CA GLN A 20 -8.52 -9.59 5.24
C GLN A 20 -9.82 -8.82 5.51
N VAL A 21 -10.23 -8.71 6.78
CA VAL A 21 -11.42 -7.94 7.17
C VAL A 21 -11.23 -6.47 6.82
N LEU A 22 -10.05 -5.90 7.10
CA LEU A 22 -9.68 -4.54 6.76
C LEU A 22 -9.81 -4.28 5.25
N ILE A 23 -9.22 -5.12 4.41
CA ILE A 23 -9.29 -4.99 2.94
C ILE A 23 -10.76 -5.01 2.47
N LYS A 24 -11.59 -5.89 3.03
CA LYS A 24 -13.00 -5.98 2.67
C LYS A 24 -13.79 -4.74 3.11
N LEU A 25 -13.47 -4.20 4.29
CA LEU A 25 -14.11 -3.01 4.86
C LEU A 25 -13.78 -1.74 4.07
N ILE A 26 -12.52 -1.56 3.64
CA ILE A 26 -12.09 -0.34 2.94
C ILE A 26 -12.47 -0.32 1.46
N LYS A 27 -12.68 -1.49 0.84
CA LYS A 27 -12.93 -1.65 -0.62
C LYS A 27 -14.00 -0.72 -1.21
N PRO A 28 -15.18 -0.47 -0.59
CA PRO A 28 -16.19 0.41 -1.17
C PRO A 28 -15.84 1.91 -1.04
N TYR A 29 -14.94 2.28 -0.12
CA TYR A 29 -14.64 3.68 0.18
C TYR A 29 -13.51 4.22 -0.70
N THR A 30 -13.49 5.55 -0.87
CA THR A 30 -12.34 6.26 -1.46
C THR A 30 -11.54 6.98 -0.37
N ARG A 31 -12.23 7.43 0.66
CA ARG A 31 -11.69 8.12 1.83
C ARG A 31 -12.42 7.57 3.04
N ILE A 32 -11.69 7.15 4.07
CA ILE A 32 -12.27 6.53 5.26
C ILE A 32 -11.51 6.99 6.51
N HIS A 33 -12.25 7.32 7.57
CA HIS A 33 -11.66 7.74 8.83
C HIS A 33 -11.02 6.56 9.57
N ILE A 34 -9.77 6.72 10.02
CA ILE A 34 -9.05 5.71 10.80
C ILE A 34 -9.80 5.36 12.11
N PRO A 35 -10.39 6.33 12.85
CA PRO A 35 -11.21 6.03 14.03
C PRO A 35 -12.45 5.17 13.73
N PHE A 36 -12.98 5.22 12.52
CA PHE A 36 -14.10 4.37 12.11
C PHE A 36 -13.64 2.92 11.91
N ILE A 37 -12.49 2.74 11.26
CA ILE A 37 -11.85 1.42 11.10
C ILE A 37 -11.50 0.81 12.47
N ALA A 38 -10.98 1.62 13.39
CA ALA A 38 -10.65 1.19 14.76
C ALA A 38 -11.87 0.66 15.52
N LYS A 39 -13.03 1.33 15.39
CA LYS A 39 -14.30 0.88 15.99
C LYS A 39 -14.82 -0.42 15.39
N GLU A 40 -14.74 -0.58 14.08
CA GLU A 40 -15.19 -1.79 13.38
C GLU A 40 -14.31 -3.01 13.69
N LEU A 41 -12.99 -2.81 13.83
CA LEU A 41 -12.04 -3.87 14.18
C LEU A 41 -11.87 -4.08 15.69
N ASN A 42 -12.44 -3.20 16.51
CA ASN A 42 -12.33 -3.18 17.97
C ASN A 42 -10.86 -3.22 18.47
N ILE A 43 -10.02 -2.39 17.86
CA ILE A 43 -8.58 -2.23 18.19
C ILE A 43 -8.23 -0.75 18.32
N ASP A 44 -7.06 -0.46 18.90
CA ASP A 44 -6.60 0.91 19.08
C ASP A 44 -6.26 1.58 17.74
N VAL A 45 -6.46 2.91 17.66
CA VAL A 45 -6.16 3.70 16.46
C VAL A 45 -4.68 3.56 16.06
N SER A 46 -3.77 3.53 17.04
CA SER A 46 -2.34 3.35 16.78
C SER A 46 -2.02 1.97 16.20
N GLU A 47 -2.76 0.93 16.60
CA GLU A 47 -2.59 -0.42 16.07
C GLU A 47 -3.11 -0.52 14.64
N VAL A 48 -4.25 0.13 14.34
CA VAL A 48 -4.78 0.27 12.97
C VAL A 48 -3.78 0.98 12.07
N GLU A 49 -3.17 2.08 12.53
CA GLU A 49 -2.16 2.82 11.75
C GLU A 49 -0.96 1.92 11.44
N SER A 50 -0.42 1.19 12.43
CA SER A 50 0.69 0.26 12.21
C SER A 50 0.34 -0.87 11.22
N LEU A 51 -0.91 -1.36 11.28
CA LEU A 51 -1.41 -2.38 10.36
C LEU A 51 -1.54 -1.82 8.93
N LEU A 52 -2.09 -0.61 8.78
CA LEU A 52 -2.21 0.09 7.50
C LEU A 52 -0.85 0.37 6.88
N VAL A 53 0.13 0.82 7.68
CA VAL A 53 1.51 1.02 7.22
C VAL A 53 2.09 -0.27 6.67
N SER A 54 1.96 -1.38 7.41
CA SER A 54 2.42 -2.70 6.94
C SER A 54 1.74 -3.09 5.63
N CYS A 55 0.42 -2.96 5.54
CA CYS A 55 -0.35 -3.33 4.36
C CYS A 55 -0.03 -2.46 3.12
N ILE A 56 0.34 -1.19 3.31
CA ILE A 56 0.78 -0.30 2.24
C ILE A 56 2.19 -0.68 1.77
N LEU A 57 3.11 -0.98 2.71
CA LEU A 57 4.46 -1.46 2.40
C LEU A 57 4.41 -2.80 1.64
N ASP A 58 3.54 -3.70 2.06
CA ASP A 58 3.29 -5.00 1.41
C ASP A 58 2.55 -4.85 0.07
N SER A 59 2.26 -3.63 -0.39
CA SER A 59 1.52 -3.33 -1.62
C SER A 59 0.14 -4.00 -1.71
N THR A 60 -0.42 -4.39 -0.56
CA THR A 60 -1.74 -5.03 -0.46
C THR A 60 -2.85 -3.97 -0.50
N ILE A 61 -2.55 -2.77 -0.02
CA ILE A 61 -3.44 -1.60 -0.03
C ILE A 61 -2.74 -0.45 -0.75
N ASN A 62 -3.33 0.04 -1.84
CA ASN A 62 -2.86 1.24 -2.53
C ASN A 62 -3.56 2.47 -1.96
N GLY A 63 -2.86 3.20 -1.08
CA GLY A 63 -3.39 4.40 -0.47
C GLY A 63 -2.34 5.22 0.27
N ARG A 64 -2.79 6.33 0.83
CA ARG A 64 -2.00 7.26 1.64
C ARG A 64 -2.71 7.49 2.96
N ILE A 65 -1.93 7.60 4.02
CA ILE A 65 -2.42 7.89 5.37
C ILE A 65 -2.24 9.40 5.61
N ASP A 66 -3.32 10.11 5.88
CA ASP A 66 -3.31 11.45 6.43
C ASP A 66 -3.46 11.35 7.95
N GLN A 67 -2.33 11.43 8.64
CA GLN A 67 -2.28 11.31 10.09
C GLN A 67 -2.89 12.53 10.81
N VAL A 68 -2.90 13.71 10.18
CA VAL A 68 -3.43 14.94 10.79
C VAL A 68 -4.96 14.89 10.81
N ASN A 69 -5.57 14.52 9.69
CA ASN A 69 -7.02 14.39 9.59
C ASN A 69 -7.55 12.99 9.96
N GLN A 70 -6.65 12.08 10.34
CA GLN A 70 -6.98 10.70 10.71
C GLN A 70 -7.81 10.01 9.62
N LEU A 71 -7.32 10.11 8.37
CA LEU A 71 -8.00 9.69 7.17
C LEU A 71 -7.10 8.80 6.31
N LEU A 72 -7.64 7.69 5.82
CA LEU A 72 -7.03 6.86 4.79
C LEU A 72 -7.63 7.24 3.44
N GLU A 73 -6.77 7.70 2.52
CA GLU A 73 -7.13 7.99 1.14
C GLU A 73 -6.66 6.87 0.23
N LEU A 74 -7.60 6.21 -0.45
CA LEU A 74 -7.30 5.12 -1.37
C LEU A 74 -7.07 5.67 -2.78
N ASP A 75 -5.99 5.21 -3.41
CA ASP A 75 -5.64 5.63 -4.77
C ASP A 75 -6.52 4.87 -5.77
N ARG A 76 -7.59 5.51 -6.25
CA ARG A 76 -8.38 4.98 -7.35
C ARG A 76 -7.64 5.27 -8.65
N SER A 77 -6.85 4.29 -9.08
CA SER A 77 -6.20 4.17 -10.39
C SER A 77 -6.01 5.50 -11.13
N THR A 78 -4.83 6.10 -10.97
CA THR A 78 -4.37 7.20 -11.81
C THR A 78 -4.35 6.74 -13.27
N HIS A 79 -5.38 7.13 -14.03
CA HIS A 79 -5.45 6.83 -15.45
C HIS A 79 -4.25 7.48 -16.14
N GLY A 80 -3.42 6.66 -16.80
CA GLY A 80 -2.29 7.13 -17.59
C GLY A 80 -0.90 6.86 -17.00
N ALA A 81 -0.76 6.41 -15.76
CA ALA A 81 0.56 6.09 -15.18
C ALA A 81 1.36 5.12 -16.08
N ALA A 82 0.73 4.03 -16.52
CA ALA A 82 1.37 3.07 -17.43
C ALA A 82 1.82 3.69 -18.77
N ARG A 83 1.03 4.64 -19.32
CA ARG A 83 1.38 5.34 -20.56
C ARG A 83 2.56 6.27 -20.37
N TYR A 84 2.57 7.04 -19.28
CA TYR A 84 3.67 7.93 -18.95
C TYR A 84 4.95 7.14 -18.65
N THR A 85 4.88 6.03 -17.91
CA THR A 85 6.03 5.15 -17.69
C THR A 85 6.56 4.55 -18.99
N ALA A 86 5.69 4.19 -19.94
CA ALA A 86 6.14 3.69 -21.24
C ALA A 86 6.84 4.76 -22.08
N LEU A 87 6.33 6.00 -22.08
CA LEU A 87 6.96 7.13 -22.76
C LEU A 87 8.31 7.50 -22.14
N ASP A 88 8.40 7.47 -20.82
CA ASP A 88 9.63 7.76 -20.08
C ASP A 88 10.73 6.74 -20.42
N ARG A 89 10.40 5.45 -20.38
CA ARG A 89 11.30 4.38 -20.84
C ARG A 89 11.75 4.58 -22.28
N TRP A 90 10.83 4.96 -23.17
CA TRP A 90 11.18 5.19 -24.57
C TRP A 90 12.16 6.36 -24.72
N SER A 91 11.94 7.45 -23.97
CA SER A 91 12.84 8.61 -23.92
C SER A 91 14.25 8.22 -23.43
N GLU A 92 14.35 7.44 -22.36
CA GLU A 92 15.63 6.93 -21.84
C GLU A 92 16.38 6.09 -22.87
N GLN A 93 15.69 5.22 -23.60
CA GLN A 93 16.30 4.38 -24.64
C GLN A 93 16.82 5.22 -25.82
N ILE A 94 16.06 6.24 -26.26
CA ILE A 94 16.51 7.16 -27.31
C ILE A 94 17.75 7.92 -26.85
N GLN A 95 17.79 8.40 -25.61
CA GLN A 95 18.94 9.11 -25.06
C GLN A 95 20.20 8.22 -25.02
N SER A 96 20.05 6.97 -24.57
CA SER A 96 21.13 5.98 -24.57
C SER A 96 21.65 5.68 -25.98
N LEU A 97 20.74 5.54 -26.96
CA LEU A 97 21.10 5.32 -28.35
C LEU A 97 21.85 6.54 -28.93
N HIS A 98 21.33 7.74 -28.71
CA HIS A 98 21.97 8.99 -29.14
C HIS A 98 23.40 9.09 -28.59
N GLN A 99 23.58 8.83 -27.30
CA GLN A 99 24.89 8.88 -26.67
C GLN A 99 25.85 7.81 -27.21
N SER A 100 25.34 6.61 -27.49
CA SER A 100 26.11 5.54 -28.13
C SER A 100 26.58 5.89 -29.54
N ILE A 101 25.73 6.60 -30.31
CA ILE A 101 26.09 7.07 -31.66
C ILE A 101 27.08 8.23 -31.58
N ALA A 102 26.85 9.21 -30.71
CA ALA A 102 27.75 10.35 -30.51
C ALA A 102 29.16 9.88 -30.12
N ASN A 103 29.27 8.91 -29.21
CA ASN A 103 30.54 8.32 -28.79
C ASN A 103 31.25 7.53 -29.91
N LYS A 104 30.55 7.07 -30.94
CA LYS A 104 31.14 6.40 -32.11
C LYS A 104 31.55 7.37 -33.22
N MET A 105 31.01 8.59 -33.22
CA MET A 105 31.34 9.64 -34.19
C MET A 105 32.47 10.57 -33.73
N ALA A 106 32.77 10.58 -32.43
CA ALA A 106 34.00 11.15 -31.86
C ALA A 106 35.17 10.16 -31.98
#